data_AF-A0A960YED9-F1
#
_entry.id   AF-A0A960YED9-F1
#
_cell.length_a   1.000
_cell.length_b   1.000
_cell.length_c   1.000
_cell.angle_alpha   90.00
_cell.angle_beta   90.00
_cell.angle_gamma   90.00
#
_symmetry.space_group_name_H-M   'P 1'
#
loop_
_entity.id
_entity.type
_entity.pdbx_description
1 polymer ?
#
loop_
_entity_poly.entity_id
_entity_poly.type
_entity_poly.pdbx_seq_one_letter_code
_entity_poly.pdbx_strand_id
1 'polypeptide(L)'
;MEDSKKSDSKNPLFVYRNFKTRYWLYTEGFGFLVTIPIVFFFVVFFGEFSYETILLLIKCTVISAPVNFTVGFITNHRLLKPLEVYFRELDSGRTVHKDIYEKALHRYSNLASLHAISPALEYLFSLLFIVIVFSFEPEVTITQYYNLVGSILAAVFICLFVYYNITEFLLSDFLKKGFLVIPLEKEKLYKKKLIYSLSGNIMLIIIIFSILTNLIIYNINYQSLKKSQISQILTINKNNVSIIDEFLKGYKEQLIQFSERPETKSAVTQKDKKWFKKELIINHFKGKQFLEEILLMSSDGNILYSSGDREQLDFPCRREMERVLKNSGSENFLVSTAFSSSISKEVLVLLTYPVRENDILIGLIGFSIEIHKFTSQFLNKVPVGENGYSIIVDKDFTVVSHPDPKLILFDSKKFPFGKRMVEAGTGDIVKYTFRGKNKILLKDNSSKYLSLISLTTLEIDDIELPVLKTSLYMIILIVIGAVLSGLFIFLIFSNKLNSLVYNSNLIKSMSEGKLTKKINYPSSLDEVGLISFSLHSFTE
;
A
#
# COMPACT_ATOMS: atom_id res chain seq x y z
N MET A 1 -13.62 57.98 -2.64
CA MET A 1 -13.09 56.64 -2.26
C MET A 1 -11.59 56.47 -2.59
N GLU A 2 -10.99 57.32 -3.44
CA GLU A 2 -9.54 57.32 -3.70
C GLU A 2 -8.71 58.13 -2.67
N ASP A 3 -9.27 59.18 -2.05
CA ASP A 3 -8.53 59.98 -1.08
C ASP A 3 -8.32 59.31 0.29
N SER A 4 -9.20 58.37 0.70
CA SER A 4 -8.96 57.60 1.94
C SER A 4 -7.81 56.60 1.79
N LYS A 5 -7.62 56.03 0.59
CA LYS A 5 -6.51 55.10 0.30
C LYS A 5 -5.13 55.78 0.29
N LYS A 6 -5.06 57.09 0.01
CA LYS A 6 -3.80 57.88 0.08
C LYS A 6 -3.43 58.31 1.50
N SER A 7 -4.41 58.39 2.42
CA SER A 7 -4.17 58.68 3.85
C SER A 7 -3.63 57.45 4.60
N ASP A 8 -4.20 56.28 4.31
CA ASP A 8 -3.85 55.01 4.97
C ASP A 8 -2.41 54.51 4.70
N SER A 9 -1.81 54.90 3.56
CA SER A 9 -0.43 54.50 3.22
C SER A 9 0.66 55.22 4.03
N LYS A 10 0.30 56.27 4.77
CA LYS A 10 1.21 57.06 5.61
C LYS A 10 1.22 56.66 7.08
N ASN A 11 0.24 55.88 7.56
CA ASN A 11 0.20 55.44 8.95
C ASN A 11 1.03 54.13 9.14
N PRO A 12 2.12 54.14 9.93
CA PRO A 12 2.97 52.97 10.11
C PRO A 12 2.25 51.79 10.78
N LEU A 13 1.37 52.08 11.75
CA LEU A 13 0.62 51.06 12.48
C LEU A 13 -0.43 50.39 11.60
N PHE A 14 -1.11 51.14 10.73
CA PHE A 14 -2.04 50.60 9.74
C PHE A 14 -1.34 49.63 8.78
N VAL A 15 -0.17 50.03 8.28
CA VAL A 15 0.66 49.19 7.40
C VAL A 15 1.06 47.88 8.08
N TYR A 16 1.48 47.95 9.34
CA TYR A 16 1.80 46.76 10.14
C TYR A 16 0.58 45.87 10.39
N ARG A 17 -0.57 46.45 10.74
CA ARG A 17 -1.82 45.70 10.93
C ARG A 17 -2.22 44.94 9.65
N ASN A 18 -2.14 45.59 8.50
CA ASN A 18 -2.42 44.93 7.22
C ASN A 18 -1.44 43.79 6.92
N PHE A 19 -0.14 43.99 7.17
CA PHE A 19 0.87 42.93 7.06
C PHE A 19 0.53 41.75 7.99
N LYS A 20 0.23 42.01 9.27
CA LYS A 20 -0.12 40.99 10.27
C LYS A 20 -1.34 40.17 9.83
N THR A 21 -2.38 40.82 9.31
CA THR A 21 -3.58 40.15 8.80
C THR A 21 -3.27 39.27 7.59
N ARG A 22 -2.51 39.77 6.60
CA ARG A 22 -2.14 38.98 5.40
C ARG A 22 -1.20 37.83 5.74
N TYR A 23 -0.25 38.05 6.64
CA TYR A 23 0.66 37.03 7.18
C TYR A 23 -0.16 35.87 7.74
N TRP A 24 -1.12 36.16 8.59
CA TRP A 24 -2.01 35.17 9.18
C TRP A 24 -2.87 34.45 8.14
N LEU A 25 -3.60 35.21 7.31
CA LEU A 25 -4.53 34.64 6.34
C LEU A 25 -3.84 33.74 5.31
N TYR A 26 -2.69 34.16 4.76
CA TYR A 26 -2.04 33.41 3.69
C TYR A 26 -1.28 32.19 4.18
N THR A 27 -0.74 32.21 5.40
CA THR A 27 0.04 31.08 5.89
C THR A 27 -0.86 30.02 6.50
N GLU A 28 -1.64 30.36 7.53
CA GLU A 28 -2.59 29.43 8.14
C GLU A 28 -3.67 28.96 7.17
N GLY A 29 -4.21 29.89 6.36
CA GLY A 29 -5.21 29.57 5.35
C GLY A 29 -4.68 28.56 4.33
N PHE A 30 -3.41 28.66 3.92
CA PHE A 30 -2.81 27.66 3.04
C PHE A 30 -2.71 26.28 3.70
N GLY A 31 -2.27 26.22 4.96
CA GLY A 31 -2.17 24.95 5.69
C GLY A 31 -3.51 24.23 5.78
N PHE A 32 -4.54 24.91 6.26
CA PHE A 32 -5.86 24.30 6.49
C PHE A 32 -6.68 24.07 5.21
N LEU A 33 -6.63 25.00 4.24
CA LEU A 33 -7.49 24.93 3.04
C LEU A 33 -6.83 24.20 1.86
N VAL A 34 -5.50 24.06 1.86
CA VAL A 34 -4.77 23.46 0.73
C VAL A 34 -4.01 22.22 1.17
N THR A 35 -3.14 22.33 2.17
CA THR A 35 -2.26 21.21 2.55
C THR A 35 -3.05 20.03 3.13
N ILE A 36 -3.91 20.26 4.13
CA ILE A 36 -4.69 19.18 4.77
C ILE A 36 -5.58 18.44 3.75
N PRO A 37 -6.37 19.11 2.89
CA PRO A 37 -7.19 18.43 1.89
C PRO A 37 -6.38 17.60 0.89
N ILE A 38 -5.22 18.08 0.45
CA ILE A 38 -4.34 17.34 -0.47
C ILE A 38 -3.79 16.08 0.20
N VAL A 39 -3.31 16.19 1.44
CA VAL A 39 -2.82 15.04 2.22
C VAL A 39 -3.94 14.03 2.44
N PHE A 40 -5.11 14.50 2.87
CA PHE A 40 -6.26 13.65 3.11
C PHE A 40 -6.69 12.92 1.83
N PHE A 41 -6.81 13.65 0.71
CA PHE A 41 -7.12 13.06 -0.59
C PHE A 41 -6.10 11.99 -0.97
N PHE A 42 -4.81 12.27 -0.83
CA PHE A 42 -3.76 11.32 -1.18
C PHE A 42 -3.85 10.03 -0.34
N VAL A 43 -3.96 10.18 0.99
CA VAL A 43 -4.02 9.05 1.93
C VAL A 43 -5.25 8.19 1.66
N VAL A 44 -6.41 8.80 1.41
CA VAL A 44 -7.66 8.06 1.10
C VAL A 44 -7.59 7.39 -0.27
N PHE A 45 -7.08 8.09 -1.29
CA PHE A 45 -7.03 7.58 -2.66
C PHE A 45 -6.06 6.39 -2.80
N PHE A 46 -4.88 6.47 -2.19
CA PHE A 46 -3.85 5.45 -2.33
C PHE A 46 -3.83 4.39 -1.21
N GLY A 47 -4.38 4.70 -0.03
CA GLY A 47 -4.23 3.84 1.14
C GLY A 47 -5.16 2.64 1.24
N GLU A 48 -6.13 2.45 0.35
CA GLU A 48 -7.15 1.39 0.44
C GLU A 48 -7.73 1.22 1.88
N PHE A 49 -7.88 2.33 2.61
CA PHE A 49 -8.33 2.31 4.00
C PHE A 49 -9.79 1.84 4.12
N SER A 50 -10.11 1.12 5.19
CA SER A 50 -11.49 0.79 5.52
C SER A 50 -12.25 2.07 5.93
N TYR A 51 -13.58 2.03 5.85
CA TYR A 51 -14.42 3.14 6.30
C TYR A 51 -14.15 3.50 7.77
N GLU A 52 -13.96 2.50 8.64
CA GLU A 52 -13.68 2.70 10.07
C GLU A 52 -12.32 3.38 10.29
N THR A 53 -11.28 2.94 9.57
CA THR A 53 -9.95 3.54 9.68
C THR A 53 -9.91 4.97 9.12
N ILE A 54 -10.69 5.26 8.06
CA ILE A 54 -10.86 6.64 7.56
C ILE A 54 -11.55 7.51 8.61
N LEU A 55 -12.60 7.01 9.26
CA LEU A 55 -13.26 7.74 10.35
C LEU A 55 -12.31 7.99 11.52
N LEU A 56 -11.45 7.03 11.86
CA LEU A 56 -10.42 7.19 12.88
C LEU A 56 -9.41 8.29 12.48
N LEU A 57 -8.97 8.30 11.22
CA LEU A 57 -8.10 9.36 10.69
C LEU A 57 -8.75 10.74 10.82
N ILE A 58 -10.02 10.88 10.42
CA ILE A 58 -10.78 12.12 10.54
C ILE A 58 -10.87 12.56 12.00
N LYS A 59 -11.19 11.64 12.92
CA LYS A 59 -11.23 11.94 14.36
C LYS A 59 -9.88 12.45 14.87
N CYS A 60 -8.78 11.81 14.45
CA CYS A 60 -7.44 12.26 14.82
C CYS A 60 -7.16 13.68 14.30
N THR A 61 -7.52 13.98 13.05
CA THR A 61 -7.37 15.33 12.47
C THR A 61 -8.24 16.37 13.17
N VAL A 62 -9.48 16.04 13.53
CA VAL A 62 -10.38 16.94 14.27
C VAL A 62 -9.85 17.23 15.68
N ILE A 63 -9.18 16.27 16.32
CA ILE A 63 -8.56 16.46 17.64
C ILE A 63 -7.26 17.27 17.54
N SER A 64 -6.41 17.00 16.53
CA SER A 64 -5.11 17.68 16.41
C SER A 64 -5.23 19.10 15.84
N ALA A 65 -6.22 19.38 15.00
CA ALA A 65 -6.37 20.69 14.34
C ALA A 65 -6.53 21.88 15.32
N PRO A 66 -7.38 21.82 16.37
CA PRO A 66 -7.48 22.90 17.36
C PRO A 66 -6.18 23.12 18.14
N VAL A 67 -5.46 22.03 18.43
CA VAL A 67 -4.17 22.09 19.13
C VAL A 67 -3.14 22.81 18.24
N ASN A 68 -3.01 22.39 16.98
CA ASN A 68 -2.11 23.03 16.01
C ASN A 68 -2.48 24.50 15.81
N PHE A 69 -3.77 24.81 15.62
CA PHE A 69 -4.22 26.19 15.47
C PHE A 69 -3.86 27.06 16.69
N THR A 70 -4.02 26.53 17.90
CA THR A 70 -3.69 27.25 19.14
C THR A 70 -2.18 27.46 19.27
N VAL A 71 -1.38 26.43 18.96
CA VAL A 71 0.09 26.50 18.97
C VAL A 71 0.58 27.50 17.93
N GLY A 72 0.10 27.40 16.68
CA GLY A 72 0.36 28.35 15.61
C GLY A 72 -0.01 29.78 16.02
N PHE A 73 -1.15 29.96 16.70
CA PHE A 73 -1.56 31.26 17.23
C PHE A 73 -0.60 31.86 18.24
N ILE A 74 -0.20 31.08 19.23
CA ILE A 74 0.74 31.52 20.25
C ILE A 74 2.11 31.81 19.61
N THR A 75 2.58 30.94 18.71
CA THR A 75 3.89 31.08 18.06
C THR A 75 3.93 32.30 17.15
N ASN A 76 2.94 32.48 16.28
CA ASN A 76 2.84 33.64 15.39
C ASN A 76 2.72 34.95 16.18
N HIS A 77 1.94 34.96 17.26
CA HIS A 77 1.88 36.12 18.14
C HIS A 77 3.25 36.47 18.74
N ARG A 78 3.99 35.47 19.23
CA ARG A 78 5.35 35.65 19.78
C ARG A 78 6.35 36.11 18.71
N LEU A 79 6.29 35.56 17.51
CA LEU A 79 7.17 35.90 16.39
C LEU A 79 6.97 37.35 15.93
N LEU A 80 5.73 37.84 15.92
CA LEU A 80 5.40 39.18 15.44
C LEU A 80 5.55 40.29 16.50
N LYS A 81 5.60 39.95 17.79
CA LYS A 81 5.65 40.92 18.91
C LYS A 81 6.77 41.97 18.80
N PRO A 82 8.03 41.66 18.43
CA PRO A 82 9.07 42.68 18.30
C PRO A 82 8.77 43.74 17.22
N LEU A 83 8.16 43.32 16.11
CA LEU A 83 7.73 44.24 15.06
C LEU A 83 6.54 45.08 15.55
N GLU A 84 5.59 44.47 16.27
CA GLU A 84 4.44 45.19 16.82
C GLU A 84 4.84 46.34 17.75
N VAL A 85 5.81 46.09 18.65
CA VAL A 85 6.33 47.10 19.58
C VAL A 85 7.00 48.24 18.82
N TYR A 86 7.81 47.94 17.81
CA TYR A 86 8.46 48.95 16.97
C TYR A 86 7.45 49.86 16.25
N PHE A 87 6.45 49.29 15.59
CA PHE A 87 5.46 50.08 14.83
C PHE A 87 4.53 50.90 15.74
N ARG A 88 4.27 50.43 16.97
CA ARG A 88 3.50 51.19 17.95
C ARG A 88 4.27 52.40 18.48
N GLU A 89 5.58 52.27 18.71
CA GLU A 89 6.41 53.43 19.06
C GLU A 89 6.54 54.41 17.89
N LEU A 90 6.71 53.89 16.67
CA LEU A 90 6.81 54.73 15.47
C LEU A 90 5.54 55.56 15.22
N ASP A 91 4.36 54.99 15.44
CA ASP A 91 3.06 55.68 15.33
C ASP A 91 2.85 56.71 16.46
N SER A 92 3.47 56.51 17.63
CA SER A 92 3.42 57.47 18.75
C SER A 92 4.21 58.76 18.50
N GLY A 93 4.92 58.87 17.37
CA GLY A 93 5.72 60.04 17.00
C GLY A 93 7.03 60.21 17.79
N ARG A 94 7.38 59.23 18.64
CA ARG A 94 8.61 59.26 19.45
C ARG A 94 9.79 58.72 18.65
N THR A 95 11.00 59.16 19.00
CA THR A 95 12.23 58.52 18.52
C THR A 95 12.30 57.10 19.09
N VAL A 96 12.31 56.11 18.20
CA VAL A 96 12.32 54.70 18.60
C VAL A 96 13.63 54.36 19.31
N HIS A 97 13.54 53.74 20.49
CA HIS A 97 14.73 53.31 21.21
C HIS A 97 15.56 52.29 20.41
N LYS A 98 16.89 52.45 20.45
CA LYS A 98 17.86 51.62 19.71
C LYS A 98 17.63 50.11 19.93
N ASP A 99 17.35 49.69 21.15
CA ASP A 99 17.11 48.28 21.50
C ASP A 99 15.84 47.71 20.85
N ILE A 100 14.77 48.51 20.78
CA ILE A 100 13.50 48.12 20.15
C ILE A 100 13.71 47.97 18.65
N TYR A 101 14.41 48.94 18.05
CA TYR A 101 14.78 48.92 16.65
C TYR A 101 15.64 47.70 16.30
N GLU A 102 16.69 47.40 17.07
CA GLU A 102 17.55 46.23 16.84
C GLU A 102 16.79 44.90 16.96
N LYS A 103 15.90 44.78 17.95
CA LYS A 103 15.04 43.59 18.10
C LYS A 103 14.07 43.42 16.93
N ALA A 104 13.50 44.51 16.43
CA ALA A 104 12.62 44.50 15.27
C ALA A 104 13.39 44.11 14.00
N LEU A 105 14.60 44.66 13.80
CA LEU A 105 15.46 44.35 12.66
C LEU A 105 15.93 42.88 12.67
N HIS A 106 16.39 42.38 13.82
CA HIS A 106 16.76 40.97 13.99
C HIS A 106 15.58 40.04 13.73
N ARG A 107 14.37 40.44 14.17
CA ARG A 107 13.17 39.65 13.91
C ARG A 107 12.83 39.67 12.43
N TYR A 108 12.82 40.84 11.80
CA TYR A 108 12.57 41.01 10.38
C TYR A 108 13.48 40.10 9.53
N SER A 109 14.79 40.10 9.78
CA SER A 109 15.75 39.34 8.98
C SER A 109 15.54 37.82 9.08
N ASN A 110 15.05 37.31 10.22
CA ASN A 110 14.93 35.87 10.48
C ASN A 110 13.49 35.36 10.45
N LEU A 111 12.49 36.23 10.31
CA LEU A 111 11.07 35.87 10.49
C LEU A 111 10.63 34.73 9.58
N ALA A 112 10.98 34.78 8.29
CA ALA A 112 10.56 33.72 7.35
C ALA A 112 11.08 32.32 7.72
N SER A 113 12.35 32.24 8.13
CA SER A 113 12.97 30.96 8.54
C SER A 113 12.36 30.45 9.84
N LEU A 114 12.16 31.34 10.82
CA LEU A 114 11.56 30.98 12.10
C LEU A 114 10.09 30.60 11.97
N HIS A 115 9.36 31.29 11.08
CA HIS A 115 7.97 30.99 10.82
C HIS A 115 7.81 29.62 10.15
N ALA A 116 8.63 29.29 9.15
CA ALA A 116 8.54 28.02 8.43
C ALA A 116 8.73 26.78 9.35
N ILE A 117 9.51 26.91 10.43
CA ILE A 117 9.78 25.81 11.36
C ILE A 117 8.56 25.45 12.22
N SER A 118 7.72 26.40 12.63
CA SER A 118 6.60 26.12 13.54
C SER A 118 5.59 25.12 12.95
N PRO A 119 5.03 25.34 11.75
CA PRO A 119 4.11 24.39 11.15
C PRO A 119 4.76 23.04 10.90
N ALA A 120 6.05 23.02 10.51
CA ALA A 120 6.79 21.78 10.29
C ALA A 120 6.80 20.90 11.54
N LEU A 121 7.03 21.50 12.72
CA LEU A 121 6.98 20.80 14.00
C LEU A 121 5.55 20.36 14.34
N GLU A 122 4.54 21.21 14.10
CA GLU A 122 3.13 20.88 14.35
C GLU A 122 2.64 19.67 13.54
N TYR A 123 3.03 19.59 12.25
CA TYR A 123 2.75 18.42 11.41
C TYR A 123 3.50 17.17 11.90
N LEU A 124 4.74 17.30 12.38
CA LEU A 124 5.48 16.17 12.97
C LEU A 124 4.84 15.68 14.27
N PHE A 125 4.36 16.57 15.14
CA PHE A 125 3.62 16.19 16.34
C PHE A 125 2.29 15.52 15.99
N SER A 126 1.60 16.04 14.97
CA SER A 126 0.36 15.44 14.46
C SER A 126 0.61 14.05 13.89
N LEU A 127 1.71 13.88 13.13
CA LEU A 127 2.13 12.57 12.62
C LEU A 127 2.38 11.59 13.76
N LEU A 128 3.16 12.00 14.77
CA LEU A 128 3.46 11.17 15.93
C LEU A 128 2.18 10.75 16.65
N PHE A 129 1.25 11.67 16.86
CA PHE A 129 -0.05 11.39 17.45
C PHE A 129 -0.85 10.38 16.63
N ILE A 130 -0.98 10.57 15.32
CA ILE A 130 -1.74 9.66 14.45
C ILE A 130 -1.08 8.27 14.43
N VAL A 131 0.24 8.18 14.30
CA VAL A 131 0.96 6.90 14.31
C VAL A 131 0.78 6.16 15.64
N ILE A 132 0.81 6.87 16.77
CA ILE A 132 0.55 6.27 18.09
C ILE A 132 -0.87 5.70 18.13
N VAL A 133 -1.88 6.47 17.71
CA VAL A 133 -3.28 6.01 17.69
C VAL A 133 -3.45 4.79 16.79
N PHE A 134 -2.87 4.81 15.58
CA PHE A 134 -2.96 3.72 14.63
C PHE A 134 -2.20 2.47 15.09
N SER A 135 -1.17 2.60 15.94
CA SER A 135 -0.44 1.44 16.45
C SER A 135 -1.27 0.53 17.36
N PHE A 136 -2.38 1.04 17.90
CA PHE A 136 -3.37 0.24 18.62
C PHE A 136 -4.39 -0.45 17.70
N GLU A 137 -4.40 -0.14 16.40
CA GLU A 137 -5.29 -0.76 15.42
C GLU A 137 -4.57 -1.92 14.70
N PRO A 138 -4.91 -3.19 15.01
CA PRO A 138 -4.21 -4.35 14.47
C PRO A 138 -4.45 -4.58 12.96
N GLU A 139 -5.43 -3.89 12.37
CA GLU A 139 -5.81 -4.05 10.97
C GLU A 139 -5.03 -3.15 9.99
N VAL A 140 -4.23 -2.22 10.49
CA VAL A 140 -3.51 -1.26 9.64
C VAL A 140 -2.32 -1.94 8.95
N THR A 141 -2.30 -1.92 7.62
CA THR A 141 -1.26 -2.59 6.83
C THR A 141 0.01 -1.74 6.66
N ILE A 142 1.11 -2.35 6.19
CA ILE A 142 2.37 -1.64 5.99
C ILE A 142 2.21 -0.55 4.91
N THR A 143 1.47 -0.84 3.83
CA THR A 143 1.17 0.15 2.78
C THR A 143 0.40 1.34 3.31
N GLN A 144 -0.56 1.11 4.21
CA GLN A 144 -1.33 2.18 4.84
C GLN A 144 -0.44 3.09 5.70
N TYR A 145 0.42 2.51 6.53
CA TYR A 145 1.41 3.27 7.29
C TYR A 145 2.36 4.05 6.40
N TYR A 146 2.88 3.42 5.34
CA TYR A 146 3.80 4.05 4.41
C TYR A 146 3.19 5.29 3.75
N ASN A 147 1.96 5.17 3.25
CA ASN A 147 1.24 6.29 2.63
C ASN A 147 0.95 7.39 3.64
N LEU A 148 0.47 7.05 4.84
CA LEU A 148 0.18 8.03 5.90
C LEU A 148 1.43 8.83 6.28
N VAL A 149 2.52 8.13 6.62
CA VAL A 149 3.78 8.75 7.05
C VAL A 149 4.38 9.59 5.93
N GLY A 150 4.48 9.03 4.73
CA GLY A 150 5.08 9.72 3.59
C GLY A 150 4.27 10.97 3.17
N SER A 151 2.94 10.93 3.20
CA SER A 151 2.10 12.09 2.86
C SER A 151 2.23 13.23 3.88
N ILE A 152 2.29 12.91 5.17
CA ILE A 152 2.48 13.94 6.20
C ILE A 152 3.91 14.49 6.14
N LEU A 153 4.93 13.66 5.87
CA LEU A 153 6.28 14.15 5.62
C LEU A 153 6.34 15.07 4.39
N ALA A 154 5.65 14.73 3.30
CA ALA A 154 5.55 15.62 2.14
C ALA A 154 4.92 16.97 2.53
N ALA A 155 3.86 16.96 3.35
CA ALA A 155 3.24 18.17 3.87
C ALA A 155 4.18 19.02 4.72
N VAL A 156 5.00 18.41 5.58
CA VAL A 156 6.02 19.11 6.38
C VAL A 156 6.95 19.92 5.46
N PHE A 157 7.48 19.31 4.41
CA PHE A 157 8.38 20.01 3.48
C PHE A 157 7.67 21.04 2.60
N ILE A 158 6.43 20.77 2.17
CA ILE A 158 5.60 21.74 1.45
C ILE A 158 5.33 22.96 2.32
N CYS A 159 4.97 22.77 3.60
CA CYS A 159 4.77 23.87 4.54
C CYS A 159 6.06 24.64 4.80
N LEU A 160 7.20 23.97 4.99
CA LEU A 160 8.51 24.63 5.11
C LEU A 160 8.77 25.56 3.92
N PHE A 161 8.57 25.06 2.70
CA PHE A 161 8.77 25.83 1.48
C PHE A 161 7.76 26.98 1.35
N VAL A 162 6.47 26.72 1.49
CA VAL A 162 5.42 27.71 1.24
C VAL A 162 5.43 28.80 2.31
N TYR A 163 5.56 28.46 3.59
CA TYR A 163 5.56 29.45 4.68
C TYR A 163 6.80 30.34 4.59
N TYR A 164 7.96 29.78 4.26
CA TYR A 164 9.16 30.57 4.03
C TYR A 164 8.94 31.60 2.92
N ASN A 165 8.48 31.15 1.74
CA ASN A 165 8.36 32.00 0.56
C ASN A 165 7.21 33.02 0.66
N ILE A 166 6.05 32.65 1.25
CA ILE A 166 4.97 33.60 1.52
C ILE A 166 5.44 34.67 2.51
N THR A 167 6.16 34.28 3.56
CA THR A 167 6.66 35.23 4.56
C THR A 167 7.69 36.18 3.95
N GLU A 168 8.65 35.67 3.16
CA GLU A 168 9.60 36.51 2.42
C GLU A 168 8.89 37.48 1.45
N PHE A 169 7.89 36.99 0.71
CA PHE A 169 7.10 37.82 -0.20
C PHE A 169 6.40 38.97 0.55
N LEU A 170 5.74 38.68 1.66
CA LEU A 170 5.07 39.68 2.48
C LEU A 170 6.07 40.66 3.13
N LEU A 171 7.22 40.17 3.58
CA LEU A 171 8.29 41.00 4.17
C LEU A 171 8.94 41.93 3.13
N SER A 172 9.03 41.50 1.87
CA SER A 172 9.52 42.32 0.76
C SER A 172 8.53 43.45 0.41
N ASP A 173 7.24 43.12 0.29
CA ASP A 173 6.17 44.11 0.13
C ASP A 173 6.14 45.11 1.30
N PHE A 174 6.41 44.62 2.51
CA PHE A 174 6.49 45.42 3.72
C PHE A 174 7.68 46.40 3.73
N LEU A 175 8.87 45.97 3.31
CA LEU A 175 10.05 46.86 3.24
C LEU A 175 9.90 47.97 2.22
N LYS A 176 9.27 47.70 1.07
CA LYS A 176 9.08 48.69 0.01
C LYS A 176 8.32 49.93 0.49
N LYS A 177 7.59 49.84 1.60
CA LYS A 177 6.87 50.96 2.21
C LYS A 177 7.75 51.91 3.02
N GLY A 178 9.03 51.60 3.24
CA GLY A 178 10.03 52.54 3.76
C GLY A 178 10.01 52.80 5.27
N PHE A 179 9.10 52.18 6.04
CA PHE A 179 8.99 52.40 7.50
C PHE A 179 10.06 51.68 8.34
N LEU A 180 10.85 50.78 7.74
CA LEU A 180 11.98 50.10 8.37
C LEU A 180 13.23 50.34 7.51
N VAL A 181 13.99 51.38 7.85
CA VAL A 181 15.26 51.70 7.17
C VAL A 181 16.37 50.87 7.77
N ILE A 182 17.23 50.23 6.96
CA ILE A 182 18.38 49.45 7.43
C ILE A 182 19.63 50.34 7.38
N PRO A 183 20.41 50.51 8.47
CA PRO A 183 21.52 51.45 8.51
C PRO A 183 22.73 50.83 7.80
N LEU A 184 23.42 51.61 6.96
CA LEU A 184 24.60 51.19 6.19
C LEU A 184 25.71 50.59 7.07
N GLU A 185 25.86 51.05 8.32
CA GLU A 185 26.88 50.54 9.27
C GLU A 185 26.59 49.12 9.77
N LYS A 186 25.32 48.72 9.85
CA LYS A 186 24.89 47.43 10.42
C LYS A 186 24.49 46.40 9.36
N GLU A 187 24.67 46.71 8.08
CA GLU A 187 24.26 45.87 6.94
C GLU A 187 24.82 44.44 7.03
N LYS A 188 26.07 44.25 7.48
CA LYS A 188 26.70 42.91 7.59
C LYS A 188 26.04 41.99 8.63
N LEU A 189 25.42 42.53 9.68
CA LEU A 189 24.81 41.76 10.77
C LEU A 189 23.44 41.18 10.41
N TYR A 190 22.75 41.80 9.44
CA TYR A 190 21.34 41.51 9.14
C TYR A 190 21.10 41.10 7.67
N LYS A 191 22.15 41.01 6.84
CA LYS A 191 22.05 40.59 5.44
C LYS A 191 21.92 39.07 5.34
N LYS A 192 20.74 38.60 4.95
CA LYS A 192 20.57 37.24 4.41
C LYS A 192 21.39 37.12 3.13
N LYS A 193 22.34 36.18 3.08
CA LYS A 193 23.03 35.89 1.82
C LYS A 193 22.03 35.22 0.88
N LEU A 194 21.81 35.84 -0.27
CA LEU A 194 20.93 35.34 -1.33
C LEU A 194 21.24 33.87 -1.69
N ILE A 195 22.52 33.50 -1.65
CA ILE A 195 23.01 32.13 -1.89
C ILE A 195 22.26 31.10 -1.03
N TYR A 196 22.22 31.28 0.29
CA TYR A 196 21.62 30.29 1.20
C TYR A 196 20.09 30.19 1.05
N SER A 197 19.43 31.34 0.84
CA SER A 197 17.97 31.35 0.60
C SER A 197 17.60 30.61 -0.68
N LEU A 198 18.36 30.84 -1.76
CA LEU A 198 18.05 30.30 -3.06
C LEU A 198 18.43 28.80 -3.15
N SER A 199 19.61 28.43 -2.65
CA SER A 199 20.02 27.03 -2.59
C SER A 199 19.10 26.20 -1.70
N GLY A 200 18.67 26.75 -0.55
CA GLY A 200 17.73 26.10 0.36
C GLY A 200 16.36 25.87 -0.27
N ASN A 201 15.83 26.85 -1.00
CA ASN A 201 14.56 26.70 -1.72
C ASN A 201 14.62 25.62 -2.81
N ILE A 202 15.69 25.58 -3.60
CA ILE A 202 15.84 24.54 -4.64
C ILE A 202 15.96 23.15 -3.98
N MET A 203 16.72 23.04 -2.90
CA MET A 203 16.85 21.79 -2.13
C MET A 203 15.49 21.32 -1.59
N LEU A 204 14.68 22.23 -1.02
CA LEU A 204 13.33 21.91 -0.55
C LEU A 204 12.43 21.42 -1.70
N ILE A 205 12.47 22.09 -2.86
CA ILE A 205 11.71 21.66 -4.05
C ILE A 205 12.12 20.24 -4.47
N ILE A 206 13.42 19.95 -4.56
CA ILE A 206 13.93 18.62 -4.91
C ILE A 206 13.47 17.56 -3.91
N ILE A 207 13.52 17.86 -2.60
CA ILE A 207 13.05 16.95 -1.55
C ILE A 207 11.54 16.69 -1.68
N ILE A 208 10.73 17.73 -1.86
CA ILE A 208 9.28 17.60 -2.05
C ILE A 208 8.97 16.70 -3.23
N PHE A 209 9.57 16.97 -4.40
CA PHE A 209 9.34 16.14 -5.59
C PHE A 209 9.80 14.71 -5.38
N SER A 210 10.94 14.49 -4.71
CA SER A 210 11.47 13.15 -4.45
C SER A 210 10.59 12.33 -3.51
N ILE A 211 10.01 12.95 -2.48
CA ILE A 211 9.06 12.27 -1.58
C ILE A 211 7.78 11.91 -2.34
N LEU A 212 7.24 12.85 -3.12
CA LEU A 212 6.02 12.61 -3.90
C LEU A 212 6.23 11.51 -4.96
N THR A 213 7.35 11.52 -5.68
CA THR A 213 7.64 10.48 -6.68
C THR A 213 7.83 9.12 -6.01
N ASN A 214 8.51 9.03 -4.86
CA ASN A 214 8.65 7.77 -4.14
C ASN A 214 7.30 7.23 -3.66
N LEU A 215 6.43 8.08 -3.11
CA LEU A 215 5.06 7.70 -2.73
C LEU A 215 4.28 7.14 -3.92
N ILE A 216 4.34 7.79 -5.09
CA ILE A 216 3.66 7.32 -6.29
C ILE A 216 4.25 5.97 -6.75
N ILE A 217 5.57 5.85 -6.81
CA ILE A 217 6.26 4.63 -7.24
C ILE A 217 5.95 3.46 -6.29
N TYR A 218 5.91 3.69 -4.97
CA TYR A 218 5.50 2.69 -3.98
C TYR A 218 4.12 2.11 -4.34
N ASN A 219 3.13 2.97 -4.56
CA ASN A 219 1.77 2.53 -4.85
C ASN A 219 1.64 1.84 -6.21
N ILE A 220 2.35 2.32 -7.23
CA ILE A 220 2.42 1.65 -8.54
C ILE A 220 3.02 0.25 -8.38
N ASN A 221 4.12 0.12 -7.64
CA ASN A 221 4.78 -1.17 -7.40
C ASN A 221 3.89 -2.11 -6.58
N TYR A 222 3.23 -1.61 -5.54
CA TYR A 222 2.27 -2.38 -4.74
C TYR A 222 1.13 -2.91 -5.61
N GLN A 223 0.47 -2.06 -6.40
CA GLN A 223 -0.63 -2.48 -7.27
C GLN A 223 -0.14 -3.45 -8.36
N SER A 224 1.04 -3.22 -8.93
CA SER A 224 1.64 -4.10 -9.94
C SER A 224 1.94 -5.49 -9.38
N LEU A 225 2.59 -5.57 -8.21
CA LEU A 225 2.89 -6.84 -7.55
C LEU A 225 1.62 -7.55 -7.08
N LYS A 226 0.66 -6.83 -6.47
CA LYS A 226 -0.65 -7.36 -6.10
C LYS A 226 -1.37 -7.97 -7.30
N LYS A 227 -1.43 -7.26 -8.42
CA LYS A 227 -2.05 -7.75 -9.67
C LYS A 227 -1.32 -8.97 -10.24
N SER A 228 0.01 -8.95 -10.24
CA SER A 228 0.84 -10.07 -10.71
C SER A 228 0.61 -11.32 -9.86
N GLN A 229 0.67 -11.19 -8.53
CA GLN A 229 0.42 -12.29 -7.60
C GLN A 229 -1.01 -12.83 -7.71
N ILE A 230 -2.02 -11.96 -7.82
CA ILE A 230 -3.43 -12.38 -8.04
C ILE A 230 -3.55 -13.16 -9.35
N SER A 231 -2.92 -12.69 -10.42
CA SER A 231 -2.94 -13.38 -11.72
C SER A 231 -2.24 -14.74 -11.65
N GLN A 232 -1.11 -14.83 -10.96
CA GLN A 232 -0.42 -16.10 -10.69
C GLN A 232 -1.31 -17.06 -9.89
N ILE A 233 -1.98 -16.59 -8.83
CA ILE A 233 -2.92 -17.38 -8.03
C ILE A 233 -4.05 -17.93 -8.90
N LEU A 234 -4.63 -17.11 -9.79
CA LEU A 234 -5.69 -17.56 -10.70
C LEU A 234 -5.20 -18.62 -11.68
N THR A 235 -3.99 -18.46 -12.22
CA THR A 235 -3.36 -19.48 -13.07
C THR A 235 -3.12 -20.77 -12.31
N ILE A 236 -2.63 -20.70 -11.07
CA ILE A 236 -2.40 -21.87 -10.21
C ILE A 236 -3.71 -22.60 -9.92
N ASN A 237 -4.75 -21.87 -9.52
CA ASN A 237 -6.06 -22.47 -9.27
C ASN A 237 -6.63 -23.16 -10.51
N LYS A 238 -6.58 -22.49 -11.67
CA LYS A 238 -7.03 -23.07 -12.94
C LYS A 238 -6.23 -24.32 -13.33
N ASN A 239 -4.92 -24.30 -13.12
CA ASN A 239 -4.05 -25.44 -13.38
C ASN A 239 -4.38 -26.60 -12.43
N ASN A 240 -4.56 -26.32 -11.13
CA ASN A 240 -4.96 -27.33 -10.15
C ASN A 240 -6.28 -27.99 -10.53
N VAL A 241 -7.31 -27.18 -10.87
CA VAL A 241 -8.60 -27.68 -11.34
C VAL A 241 -8.44 -28.53 -12.60
N SER A 242 -7.63 -28.09 -13.57
CA SER A 242 -7.40 -28.84 -14.82
C SER A 242 -6.68 -30.17 -14.58
N ILE A 243 -5.68 -30.20 -13.69
CA ILE A 243 -4.96 -31.43 -13.32
C ILE A 243 -5.90 -32.42 -12.62
N ILE A 244 -6.73 -31.93 -11.70
CA ILE A 244 -7.74 -32.74 -11.03
C ILE A 244 -8.75 -33.29 -12.04
N ASP A 245 -9.27 -32.44 -12.93
CA ASP A 245 -10.26 -32.84 -13.92
C ASP A 245 -9.72 -33.91 -14.86
N GLU A 246 -8.48 -33.78 -15.35
CA GLU A 246 -7.88 -34.79 -16.24
C GLU A 246 -7.61 -36.11 -15.48
N PHE A 247 -7.19 -36.02 -14.22
CA PHE A 247 -7.02 -37.18 -13.35
C PHE A 247 -8.34 -37.93 -13.12
N LEU A 248 -9.41 -37.21 -12.78
CA LEU A 248 -10.75 -37.79 -12.58
C LEU A 248 -11.34 -38.33 -13.88
N LYS A 249 -11.12 -37.65 -15.01
CA LYS A 249 -11.53 -38.11 -16.33
C LYS A 249 -10.90 -39.46 -16.68
N GLY A 250 -9.61 -39.64 -16.40
CA GLY A 250 -8.93 -40.92 -16.64
C GLY A 250 -9.56 -42.10 -15.86
N TYR A 251 -10.05 -41.86 -14.64
CA TYR A 251 -10.81 -42.87 -13.89
C TYR A 251 -12.24 -43.03 -14.37
N LYS A 252 -12.90 -41.94 -14.78
CA LYS A 252 -14.23 -41.98 -15.39
C LYS A 252 -14.25 -42.85 -16.65
N GLU A 253 -13.28 -42.68 -17.55
CA GLU A 253 -13.18 -43.47 -18.78
C GLU A 253 -12.97 -44.97 -18.48
N GLN A 254 -12.19 -45.30 -17.44
CA GLN A 254 -12.04 -46.67 -16.96
C GLN A 254 -13.35 -47.24 -16.39
N LEU A 255 -14.09 -46.46 -15.61
CA LEU A 255 -15.40 -46.86 -15.08
C LEU A 255 -16.40 -47.11 -16.21
N ILE A 256 -16.46 -46.22 -17.21
CA ILE A 256 -17.32 -46.38 -18.40
C ILE A 256 -16.97 -47.68 -19.12
N GLN A 257 -15.69 -47.85 -19.50
CA GLN A 257 -15.23 -49.03 -20.22
C GLN A 257 -15.54 -50.32 -19.47
N PHE A 258 -15.43 -50.32 -18.13
CA PHE A 258 -15.75 -51.49 -17.33
C PHE A 258 -17.27 -51.74 -17.26
N SER A 259 -18.07 -50.69 -17.05
CA SER A 259 -19.53 -50.79 -16.91
C SER A 259 -20.26 -51.20 -18.18
N GLU A 260 -19.71 -50.88 -19.36
CA GLU A 260 -20.33 -51.15 -20.65
C GLU A 260 -20.03 -52.54 -21.20
N ARG A 261 -19.03 -53.25 -20.65
CA ARG A 261 -18.66 -54.62 -21.07
C ARG A 261 -19.84 -55.59 -20.89
N PRO A 262 -20.20 -56.38 -21.92
CA PRO A 262 -21.27 -57.39 -21.83
C PRO A 262 -21.08 -58.38 -20.69
N GLU A 263 -19.82 -58.75 -20.41
CA GLU A 263 -19.43 -59.66 -19.34
C GLU A 263 -19.70 -59.05 -17.96
N THR A 264 -19.41 -57.75 -17.79
CA THR A 264 -19.71 -57.03 -16.55
C THR A 264 -21.21 -57.00 -16.27
N LYS A 265 -22.02 -56.68 -17.28
CA LYS A 265 -23.50 -56.65 -17.15
C LYS A 265 -24.04 -58.02 -16.78
N SER A 266 -23.59 -59.06 -17.51
CA SER A 266 -23.97 -60.45 -17.24
C SER A 266 -23.60 -60.89 -15.82
N ALA A 267 -22.39 -60.54 -15.36
CA ALA A 267 -21.91 -60.87 -14.02
C ALA A 267 -22.67 -60.12 -12.91
N VAL A 268 -23.10 -58.86 -13.16
CA VAL A 268 -23.94 -58.09 -12.23
C VAL A 268 -25.31 -58.76 -12.09
N THR A 269 -25.97 -59.08 -13.21
CA THR A 269 -27.30 -59.72 -13.23
C THR A 269 -27.28 -61.10 -12.57
N GLN A 270 -26.23 -61.89 -12.80
CA GLN A 270 -26.06 -63.22 -12.20
C GLN A 270 -25.49 -63.20 -10.78
N LYS A 271 -25.11 -62.03 -10.26
CA LYS A 271 -24.42 -61.85 -8.96
C LYS A 271 -23.16 -62.74 -8.86
N ASP A 272 -22.41 -62.91 -9.97
CA ASP A 272 -21.26 -63.81 -10.07
C ASP A 272 -20.01 -63.25 -9.37
N LYS A 273 -19.91 -63.54 -8.08
CA LYS A 273 -18.80 -63.16 -7.20
C LYS A 273 -17.44 -63.69 -7.65
N LYS A 274 -17.38 -64.83 -8.36
CA LYS A 274 -16.10 -65.45 -8.77
C LYS A 274 -15.51 -64.73 -9.97
N TRP A 275 -16.37 -64.34 -10.92
CA TRP A 275 -15.96 -63.54 -12.08
C TRP A 275 -15.34 -62.22 -11.66
N PHE A 276 -15.99 -61.47 -10.77
CA PHE A 276 -15.46 -60.19 -10.27
C PHE A 276 -14.10 -60.34 -9.58
N LYS A 277 -13.91 -61.38 -8.75
CA LYS A 277 -12.63 -61.65 -8.08
C LYS A 277 -11.50 -61.92 -9.08
N LYS A 278 -11.79 -62.59 -10.19
CA LYS A 278 -10.79 -62.87 -11.24
C LYS A 278 -10.47 -61.62 -12.06
N GLU A 279 -11.49 -60.90 -12.51
CA GLU A 279 -11.34 -59.78 -13.45
C GLU A 279 -10.79 -58.49 -12.80
N LEU A 280 -11.24 -58.18 -11.57
CA LEU A 280 -10.86 -56.93 -10.90
C LEU A 280 -9.47 -57.02 -10.23
N ILE A 281 -9.09 -58.17 -9.68
CA ILE A 281 -7.77 -58.36 -9.03
C ILE A 281 -6.64 -58.42 -10.06
N ILE A 282 -6.86 -59.10 -11.20
CA ILE A 282 -5.78 -59.40 -12.15
C ILE A 282 -5.57 -58.26 -13.15
N ASN A 283 -6.65 -57.64 -13.65
CA ASN A 283 -6.57 -56.68 -14.77
C ASN A 283 -6.67 -55.21 -14.37
N HIS A 284 -7.24 -54.88 -13.20
CA HIS A 284 -7.55 -53.49 -12.83
C HIS A 284 -6.92 -53.00 -11.53
N PHE A 285 -6.60 -53.89 -10.57
CA PHE A 285 -6.10 -53.50 -9.25
C PHE A 285 -4.56 -53.46 -9.13
N LYS A 286 -3.84 -54.43 -9.72
CA LYS A 286 -2.37 -54.48 -9.61
C LYS A 286 -1.70 -53.37 -10.42
N GLY A 287 -1.06 -52.43 -9.71
CA GLY A 287 -0.17 -51.42 -10.30
C GLY A 287 -0.79 -50.03 -10.56
N LYS A 288 -2.04 -49.78 -10.13
CA LYS A 288 -2.65 -48.44 -10.25
C LYS A 288 -2.29 -47.56 -9.05
N GLN A 289 -1.67 -46.43 -9.33
CA GLN A 289 -1.28 -45.43 -8.32
C GLN A 289 -2.55 -44.68 -7.83
N PHE A 290 -2.75 -44.57 -6.51
CA PHE A 290 -3.86 -43.85 -5.84
C PHE A 290 -5.25 -44.52 -5.83
N LEU A 291 -5.41 -45.74 -6.35
CA LEU A 291 -6.66 -46.50 -6.24
C LEU A 291 -6.61 -47.38 -4.98
N GLU A 292 -7.52 -47.17 -4.02
CA GLU A 292 -7.59 -47.97 -2.80
C GLU A 292 -8.51 -49.19 -2.98
N GLU A 293 -9.71 -48.97 -3.54
CA GLU A 293 -10.73 -50.01 -3.63
C GLU A 293 -11.62 -49.87 -4.86
N ILE A 294 -12.04 -51.02 -5.42
CA ILE A 294 -13.12 -51.13 -6.39
C ILE A 294 -14.31 -51.80 -5.72
N LEU A 295 -15.46 -51.14 -5.74
CA LEU A 295 -16.71 -51.63 -5.17
C LEU A 295 -17.77 -51.78 -6.26
N LEU A 296 -18.59 -52.81 -6.14
CA LEU A 296 -19.73 -53.05 -7.01
C LEU A 296 -20.96 -53.35 -6.16
N MET A 297 -22.01 -52.57 -6.37
CA MET A 297 -23.27 -52.65 -5.66
C MET A 297 -24.39 -52.97 -6.66
N SER A 298 -25.31 -53.85 -6.28
CA SER A 298 -26.54 -54.12 -7.04
C SER A 298 -27.55 -52.96 -6.85
N SER A 299 -28.50 -52.83 -7.76
CA SER A 299 -29.67 -51.93 -7.63
C SER A 299 -30.37 -52.03 -6.27
N ASP A 300 -30.33 -53.20 -5.65
CA ASP A 300 -30.99 -53.49 -4.37
C ASP A 300 -30.18 -53.00 -3.15
N GLY A 301 -29.03 -52.36 -3.37
CA GLY A 301 -28.10 -51.90 -2.32
C GLY A 301 -27.15 -52.98 -1.79
N ASN A 302 -27.22 -54.21 -2.32
CA ASN A 302 -26.35 -55.31 -1.92
C ASN A 302 -24.97 -55.21 -2.59
N ILE A 303 -23.90 -55.34 -1.80
CA ILE A 303 -22.52 -55.35 -2.33
C ILE A 303 -22.24 -56.70 -2.98
N LEU A 304 -22.00 -56.68 -4.28
CA LEU A 304 -21.67 -57.85 -5.09
C LEU A 304 -20.18 -58.17 -5.00
N TYR A 305 -19.34 -57.13 -5.00
CA TYR A 305 -17.90 -57.26 -4.95
C TYR A 305 -17.25 -56.05 -4.28
N SER A 306 -16.13 -56.30 -3.60
CA SER A 306 -15.19 -55.29 -3.10
C SER A 306 -13.79 -55.91 -3.21
N SER A 307 -12.80 -55.11 -3.63
CA SER A 307 -11.40 -55.53 -3.73
C SER A 307 -10.66 -55.48 -2.39
N GLY A 308 -11.19 -54.74 -1.42
CA GLY A 308 -10.81 -54.84 -0.01
C GLY A 308 -11.36 -56.13 0.61
N ASP A 309 -10.75 -56.62 1.68
CA ASP A 309 -11.20 -57.87 2.30
C ASP A 309 -12.63 -57.71 2.87
N ARG A 310 -13.51 -58.69 2.59
CA ARG A 310 -14.98 -58.56 2.75
C ARG A 310 -15.44 -58.33 4.19
N GLU A 311 -14.59 -58.59 5.18
CA GLU A 311 -14.90 -58.44 6.60
C GLU A 311 -14.60 -57.02 7.13
N GLN A 312 -13.94 -56.17 6.34
CA GLN A 312 -13.64 -54.77 6.65
C GLN A 312 -13.97 -53.84 5.48
N LEU A 313 -15.17 -53.96 4.92
CA LEU A 313 -15.71 -52.92 4.05
C LEU A 313 -15.59 -51.58 4.76
N ASP A 314 -14.99 -50.59 4.11
CA ASP A 314 -14.97 -49.22 4.60
C ASP A 314 -16.43 -48.74 4.71
N PHE A 315 -16.98 -48.74 5.92
CA PHE A 315 -18.34 -48.27 6.23
C PHE A 315 -18.65 -46.93 5.53
N PRO A 316 -17.73 -45.95 5.51
CA PRO A 316 -17.77 -44.77 4.66
C PRO A 316 -18.04 -45.03 3.16
N CYS A 317 -17.21 -45.81 2.45
CA CYS A 317 -17.39 -46.12 1.02
C CYS A 317 -18.78 -46.69 0.72
N ARG A 318 -19.24 -47.65 1.53
CA ARG A 318 -20.59 -48.24 1.37
C ARG A 318 -21.68 -47.17 1.53
N ARG A 319 -21.58 -46.35 2.57
CA ARG A 319 -22.55 -45.28 2.84
C ARG A 319 -22.59 -44.26 1.71
N GLU A 320 -21.42 -43.90 1.15
CA GLU A 320 -21.36 -43.01 -0.02
C GLU A 320 -21.96 -43.66 -1.27
N MET A 321 -21.71 -44.95 -1.53
CA MET A 321 -22.37 -45.68 -2.63
C MET A 321 -23.90 -45.71 -2.47
N GLU A 322 -24.41 -45.97 -1.26
CA GLU A 322 -25.86 -45.96 -1.00
C GLU A 322 -26.48 -44.57 -1.20
N ARG A 323 -25.75 -43.50 -0.82
CA ARG A 323 -26.15 -42.11 -1.08
C ARG A 323 -26.19 -41.81 -2.58
N VAL A 324 -25.15 -42.21 -3.30
CA VAL A 324 -25.07 -42.06 -4.76
C VAL A 324 -26.18 -42.84 -5.44
N LEU A 325 -26.41 -44.10 -5.05
CA LEU A 325 -27.44 -44.96 -5.63
C LEU A 325 -28.83 -44.32 -5.52
N LYS A 326 -29.17 -43.74 -4.37
CA LYS A 326 -30.42 -42.98 -4.16
C LYS A 326 -30.57 -41.74 -5.07
N ASN A 327 -29.44 -41.13 -5.47
CA ASN A 327 -29.40 -39.89 -6.25
C ASN A 327 -29.09 -40.13 -7.75
N SER A 328 -28.80 -41.37 -8.15
CA SER A 328 -28.27 -41.74 -9.48
C SER A 328 -29.28 -41.73 -10.64
N GLY A 329 -30.44 -41.11 -10.43
CA GLY A 329 -31.53 -41.04 -11.41
C GLY A 329 -31.28 -40.11 -12.61
N SER A 330 -30.29 -39.20 -12.54
CA SER A 330 -30.09 -38.15 -13.55
C SER A 330 -28.67 -37.99 -14.08
N GLU A 331 -27.63 -38.42 -13.36
CA GLU A 331 -26.22 -38.26 -13.76
C GLU A 331 -25.49 -39.61 -13.86
N ASN A 332 -24.70 -39.78 -14.91
CA ASN A 332 -23.95 -41.02 -15.15
C ASN A 332 -22.63 -41.08 -14.38
N PHE A 333 -22.04 -39.97 -13.96
CA PHE A 333 -20.77 -39.99 -13.24
C PHE A 333 -20.85 -39.08 -12.03
N LEU A 334 -20.68 -39.66 -10.84
CA LEU A 334 -20.82 -38.95 -9.58
C LEU A 334 -19.55 -39.09 -8.74
N VAL A 335 -19.14 -37.97 -8.13
CA VAL A 335 -18.02 -37.90 -7.20
C VAL A 335 -18.55 -37.55 -5.82
N SER A 336 -18.24 -38.38 -4.83
CA SER A 336 -18.62 -38.16 -3.42
C SER A 336 -17.83 -37.01 -2.77
N THR A 337 -18.30 -36.58 -1.60
CA THR A 337 -17.53 -35.74 -0.68
C THR A 337 -16.33 -36.50 -0.12
N ALA A 338 -15.30 -35.80 0.34
CA ALA A 338 -14.13 -36.44 0.92
C ALA A 338 -14.44 -37.11 2.27
N PHE A 339 -13.89 -38.30 2.50
CA PHE A 339 -14.04 -39.04 3.75
C PHE A 339 -12.74 -39.80 4.11
N SER A 340 -12.61 -40.19 5.38
CA SER A 340 -11.46 -40.98 5.85
C SER A 340 -11.72 -42.47 5.65
N SER A 341 -10.73 -43.19 5.11
CA SER A 341 -10.72 -44.65 5.00
C SER A 341 -10.65 -45.29 6.38
N SER A 342 -11.50 -46.27 6.66
CA SER A 342 -11.39 -47.10 7.86
C SER A 342 -10.16 -48.00 7.83
N ILE A 343 -9.66 -48.32 6.63
CA ILE A 343 -8.54 -49.24 6.37
C ILE A 343 -7.20 -48.50 6.43
N SER A 344 -6.97 -47.55 5.52
CA SER A 344 -5.68 -46.85 5.39
C SER A 344 -5.56 -45.60 6.26
N LYS A 345 -6.69 -45.09 6.78
CA LYS A 345 -6.81 -43.75 7.39
C LYS A 345 -6.55 -42.58 6.43
N GLU A 346 -6.32 -42.86 5.15
CA GLU A 346 -6.16 -41.84 4.12
C GLU A 346 -7.50 -41.17 3.78
N VAL A 347 -7.41 -39.99 3.16
CA VAL A 347 -8.60 -39.29 2.67
C VAL A 347 -8.90 -39.69 1.24
N LEU A 348 -10.12 -40.17 1.05
CA LEU A 348 -10.61 -40.71 -0.20
C LEU A 348 -11.72 -39.85 -0.80
N VAL A 349 -11.90 -39.99 -2.10
CA VAL A 349 -13.15 -39.69 -2.80
C VAL A 349 -13.58 -40.92 -3.57
N LEU A 350 -14.86 -41.22 -3.50
CA LEU A 350 -15.50 -42.26 -4.29
C LEU A 350 -16.00 -41.70 -5.63
N LEU A 351 -15.52 -42.28 -6.72
CA LEU A 351 -15.98 -42.04 -8.09
C LEU A 351 -16.93 -43.16 -8.49
N THR A 352 -18.09 -42.85 -9.06
CA THR A 352 -19.11 -43.86 -9.32
C THR A 352 -19.72 -43.73 -10.71
N TYR A 353 -20.11 -44.86 -11.28
CA TYR A 353 -20.77 -44.96 -12.59
C TYR A 353 -21.84 -46.07 -12.58
N PRO A 354 -23.05 -45.84 -13.12
CA PRO A 354 -24.12 -46.84 -13.13
C PRO A 354 -23.84 -47.92 -14.17
N VAL A 355 -24.14 -49.17 -13.81
CA VAL A 355 -24.19 -50.29 -14.75
C VAL A 355 -25.64 -50.47 -15.18
N ARG A 356 -25.91 -50.28 -16.48
CA ARG A 356 -27.25 -50.40 -17.06
C ARG A 356 -27.33 -51.49 -18.11
N GLU A 357 -28.46 -52.20 -18.11
CA GLU A 357 -28.87 -53.15 -19.12
C GLU A 357 -30.24 -52.72 -19.67
N ASN A 358 -30.32 -52.42 -20.97
CA ASN A 358 -31.52 -51.88 -21.62
C ASN A 358 -32.11 -50.66 -20.88
N ASP A 359 -31.25 -49.71 -20.50
CA ASP A 359 -31.56 -48.50 -19.71
C ASP A 359 -32.07 -48.74 -18.27
N ILE A 360 -32.14 -49.99 -17.83
CA ILE A 360 -32.47 -50.33 -16.44
C ILE A 360 -31.18 -50.34 -15.61
N LEU A 361 -31.19 -49.63 -14.48
CA LEU A 361 -30.11 -49.66 -13.50
C LEU A 361 -30.05 -51.02 -12.82
N ILE A 362 -29.03 -51.83 -13.12
CA ILE A 362 -28.82 -53.15 -12.53
C ILE A 362 -27.74 -53.14 -11.43
N GLY A 363 -26.89 -52.11 -11.41
CA GLY A 363 -25.89 -51.92 -10.36
C GLY A 363 -25.13 -50.60 -10.49
N LEU A 364 -24.21 -50.38 -9.57
CA LEU A 364 -23.34 -49.20 -9.46
C LEU A 364 -21.92 -49.69 -9.21
N ILE A 365 -20.97 -49.24 -10.04
CA ILE A 365 -19.54 -49.45 -9.80
C ILE A 365 -18.94 -48.19 -9.17
N GLY A 366 -18.01 -48.37 -8.23
CA GLY A 366 -17.32 -47.30 -7.54
C GLY A 366 -15.81 -47.56 -7.42
N PHE A 367 -14.99 -46.54 -7.65
CA PHE A 367 -13.56 -46.53 -7.36
C PHE A 367 -13.29 -45.56 -6.22
N SER A 368 -12.69 -46.02 -5.12
CA SER A 368 -12.20 -45.15 -4.06
C SER A 368 -10.77 -44.70 -4.38
N ILE A 369 -10.59 -43.39 -4.49
CA ILE A 369 -9.34 -42.77 -4.90
C ILE A 369 -8.74 -42.04 -3.71
N GLU A 370 -7.47 -42.32 -3.42
CA GLU A 370 -6.64 -41.65 -2.40
C GLU A 370 -6.30 -40.22 -2.84
N ILE A 371 -7.31 -39.35 -2.86
CA ILE A 371 -7.21 -37.99 -3.40
C ILE A 371 -6.22 -37.13 -2.62
N HIS A 372 -6.06 -37.35 -1.32
CA HIS A 372 -5.09 -36.62 -0.53
C HIS A 372 -3.64 -36.94 -0.92
N LYS A 373 -3.33 -38.20 -1.20
CA LYS A 373 -2.00 -38.59 -1.71
C LYS A 373 -1.73 -37.98 -3.08
N PHE A 374 -2.71 -38.02 -3.98
CA PHE A 374 -2.60 -37.40 -5.29
C PHE A 374 -2.34 -35.87 -5.19
N THR A 375 -3.20 -35.17 -4.46
CA THR A 375 -3.09 -33.70 -4.32
C THR A 375 -1.81 -33.28 -3.58
N SER A 376 -1.38 -34.04 -2.57
CA SER A 376 -0.10 -33.81 -1.89
C SER A 376 1.12 -34.05 -2.79
N GLN A 377 1.05 -35.04 -3.68
CA GLN A 377 2.15 -35.35 -4.58
C GLN A 377 2.32 -34.35 -5.73
N PHE A 378 1.20 -33.81 -6.26
CA PHE A 378 1.19 -33.03 -7.50
C PHE A 378 0.77 -31.57 -7.37
N LEU A 379 -0.06 -31.20 -6.38
CA LEU A 379 -0.62 -29.84 -6.28
C LEU A 379 0.01 -29.03 -5.14
N ASN A 380 0.31 -29.65 -4.00
CA ASN A 380 0.85 -28.96 -2.82
C ASN A 380 2.34 -28.52 -2.97
N LYS A 381 2.97 -28.78 -4.12
CA LYS A 381 4.39 -28.46 -4.37
C LYS A 381 4.62 -27.12 -5.08
N VAL A 382 3.56 -26.46 -5.53
CA VAL A 382 3.68 -25.17 -6.23
C VAL A 382 3.72 -24.06 -5.17
N PRO A 383 4.87 -23.38 -4.97
CA PRO A 383 4.95 -22.28 -4.01
C PRO A 383 4.11 -21.08 -4.51
N VAL A 384 3.48 -20.37 -3.57
CA VAL A 384 2.69 -19.17 -3.84
C VAL A 384 3.24 -18.05 -2.97
N GLY A 385 3.95 -17.08 -3.56
CA GLY A 385 4.73 -16.13 -2.78
C GLY A 385 5.77 -16.84 -1.90
N GLU A 386 5.98 -16.33 -0.69
CA GLU A 386 6.85 -16.97 0.31
C GLU A 386 6.06 -17.84 1.29
N ASN A 387 4.85 -17.40 1.67
CA ASN A 387 4.04 -18.01 2.74
C ASN A 387 2.65 -18.46 2.29
N GLY A 388 2.33 -18.28 1.00
CA GLY A 388 1.09 -18.74 0.40
C GLY A 388 1.10 -20.23 0.06
N TYR A 389 -0.10 -20.78 -0.14
CA TYR A 389 -0.29 -22.18 -0.47
C TYR A 389 -1.67 -22.44 -1.08
N SER A 390 -1.81 -23.58 -1.75
CA SER A 390 -3.09 -24.08 -2.25
C SER A 390 -3.76 -25.05 -1.27
N ILE A 391 -5.08 -25.05 -1.30
CA ILE A 391 -5.98 -25.89 -0.52
C ILE A 391 -6.99 -26.44 -1.52
N ILE A 392 -7.28 -27.73 -1.43
CA ILE A 392 -8.37 -28.35 -2.21
C ILE A 392 -9.50 -28.65 -1.24
N VAL A 393 -10.71 -28.24 -1.59
CA VAL A 393 -11.93 -28.55 -0.84
C VAL A 393 -12.94 -29.24 -1.75
N ASP A 394 -13.83 -30.03 -1.17
CA ASP A 394 -14.92 -30.63 -1.93
C ASP A 394 -16.11 -29.68 -2.14
N LYS A 395 -17.17 -30.15 -2.82
CA LYS A 395 -18.40 -29.40 -3.07
C LYS A 395 -19.10 -28.88 -1.81
N ASP A 396 -18.90 -29.56 -0.67
CA ASP A 396 -19.46 -29.17 0.62
C ASP A 396 -18.49 -28.30 1.44
N PHE A 397 -17.36 -27.92 0.83
CA PHE A 397 -16.26 -27.17 1.43
C PHE A 397 -15.52 -27.94 2.54
N THR A 398 -15.56 -29.27 2.50
CA THR A 398 -14.74 -30.13 3.34
C THR A 398 -13.31 -30.12 2.80
N VAL A 399 -12.33 -29.91 3.67
CA VAL A 399 -10.92 -29.84 3.26
C VAL A 399 -10.39 -31.21 2.84
N VAL A 400 -9.93 -31.31 1.60
CA VAL A 400 -9.33 -32.51 1.01
C VAL A 400 -7.81 -32.48 1.13
N SER A 401 -7.22 -31.30 0.92
CA SER A 401 -5.78 -31.08 1.00
C SER A 401 -5.48 -29.76 1.67
N HIS A 402 -4.59 -29.77 2.65
CA HIS A 402 -4.11 -28.58 3.35
C HIS A 402 -2.68 -28.82 3.87
N PRO A 403 -1.80 -27.80 3.90
CA PRO A 403 -0.43 -27.96 4.43
C PRO A 403 -0.37 -28.36 5.90
N ASP A 404 -1.33 -27.90 6.70
CA ASP A 404 -1.57 -28.38 8.07
C ASP A 404 -2.46 -29.63 8.06
N PRO A 405 -1.95 -30.82 8.43
CA PRO A 405 -2.71 -32.06 8.43
C PRO A 405 -3.91 -32.04 9.38
N LYS A 406 -3.90 -31.20 10.42
CA LYS A 406 -5.01 -31.10 11.40
C LYS A 406 -6.29 -30.51 10.81
N LEU A 407 -6.18 -29.84 9.66
CA LEU A 407 -7.29 -29.21 8.98
C LEU A 407 -7.87 -30.08 7.86
N ILE A 408 -7.28 -31.25 7.59
CA ILE A 408 -7.83 -32.21 6.64
C ILE A 408 -9.15 -32.77 7.18
N LEU A 409 -10.15 -32.92 6.31
CA LEU A 409 -11.56 -33.24 6.62
C LEU A 409 -12.29 -32.23 7.50
N PHE A 410 -11.67 -31.08 7.78
CA PHE A 410 -12.35 -30.00 8.48
C PHE A 410 -13.37 -29.32 7.56
N ASP A 411 -14.52 -28.95 8.12
CA ASP A 411 -15.51 -28.13 7.43
C ASP A 411 -15.03 -26.67 7.40
N SER A 412 -14.51 -26.24 6.26
CA SER A 412 -13.95 -24.88 6.12
C SER A 412 -15.00 -23.77 6.21
N LYS A 413 -16.31 -24.09 6.16
CA LYS A 413 -17.38 -23.12 6.42
C LYS A 413 -17.39 -22.64 7.87
N LYS A 414 -16.81 -23.42 8.80
CA LYS A 414 -16.72 -23.07 10.22
C LYS A 414 -15.66 -22.00 10.51
N PHE A 415 -14.82 -21.64 9.54
CA PHE A 415 -13.92 -20.51 9.72
C PHE A 415 -14.70 -19.18 9.73
N PRO A 416 -14.23 -18.14 10.44
CA PRO A 416 -14.89 -16.82 10.44
C PRO A 416 -15.09 -16.21 9.05
N PHE A 417 -14.22 -16.55 8.09
CA PHE A 417 -14.30 -16.12 6.70
C PHE A 417 -15.02 -17.11 5.78
N GLY A 418 -15.49 -18.25 6.31
CA GLY A 418 -16.05 -19.36 5.53
C GLY A 418 -17.25 -18.94 4.67
N LYS A 419 -18.18 -18.14 5.22
CA LYS A 419 -19.33 -17.62 4.46
C LYS A 419 -18.91 -16.81 3.22
N ARG A 420 -17.97 -15.88 3.39
CA ARG A 420 -17.44 -15.04 2.28
C ARG A 420 -16.71 -15.88 1.23
N MET A 421 -15.98 -16.91 1.66
CA MET A 421 -15.31 -17.86 0.76
C MET A 421 -16.31 -18.70 -0.07
N VAL A 422 -17.42 -19.12 0.54
CA VAL A 422 -18.49 -19.86 -0.17
C VAL A 422 -19.16 -18.96 -1.21
N GLU A 423 -19.51 -17.73 -0.83
CA GLU A 423 -20.21 -16.77 -1.69
C GLU A 423 -19.35 -16.19 -2.82
N ALA A 424 -18.03 -16.13 -2.64
CA ALA A 424 -17.09 -15.61 -3.65
C ALA A 424 -17.23 -16.34 -5.00
N GLY A 425 -17.22 -15.62 -6.11
CA GLY A 425 -17.09 -16.19 -7.45
C GLY A 425 -15.66 -16.60 -7.80
N THR A 426 -15.47 -17.21 -8.96
CA THR A 426 -14.12 -17.42 -9.51
C THR A 426 -13.49 -16.06 -9.84
N GLY A 427 -12.32 -15.78 -9.26
CA GLY A 427 -11.66 -14.48 -9.44
C GLY A 427 -11.85 -13.50 -8.29
N ASP A 428 -12.86 -13.71 -7.43
CA ASP A 428 -13.16 -12.79 -6.35
C ASP A 428 -12.11 -12.89 -5.23
N ILE A 429 -11.67 -11.71 -4.74
CA ILE A 429 -10.67 -11.60 -3.70
C ILE A 429 -11.35 -11.63 -2.33
N VAL A 430 -11.06 -12.66 -1.54
CA VAL A 430 -11.50 -12.78 -0.16
C VAL A 430 -10.36 -12.38 0.77
N LYS A 431 -10.47 -11.21 1.41
CA LYS A 431 -9.53 -10.76 2.47
C LYS A 431 -9.94 -11.34 3.83
N TYR A 432 -9.00 -11.96 4.55
CA TYR A 432 -9.25 -12.57 5.85
C TYR A 432 -8.01 -12.59 6.74
N THR A 433 -8.20 -12.80 8.04
CA THR A 433 -7.10 -12.97 8.99
C THR A 433 -7.07 -14.42 9.47
N PHE A 434 -5.89 -15.04 9.44
CA PHE A 434 -5.68 -16.40 9.91
C PHE A 434 -4.38 -16.49 10.70
N ARG A 435 -4.47 -16.96 11.95
CA ARG A 435 -3.33 -17.03 12.90
C ARG A 435 -2.58 -15.68 13.05
N GLY A 436 -3.34 -14.58 13.08
CA GLY A 436 -2.78 -13.23 13.25
C GLY A 436 -2.15 -12.62 11.99
N LYS A 437 -2.23 -13.29 10.83
CA LYS A 437 -1.74 -12.78 9.55
C LYS A 437 -2.88 -12.43 8.60
N ASN A 438 -2.77 -11.28 7.96
CA ASN A 438 -3.71 -10.84 6.93
C ASN A 438 -3.39 -11.54 5.60
N LYS A 439 -4.40 -12.18 5.04
CA LYS A 439 -4.28 -13.01 3.85
C LYS A 439 -5.34 -12.65 2.82
N ILE A 440 -5.01 -12.94 1.57
CA ILE A 440 -5.97 -13.01 0.47
C ILE A 440 -6.20 -14.46 0.11
N LEU A 441 -7.43 -14.78 -0.29
CA LEU A 441 -7.82 -16.08 -0.82
C LEU A 441 -8.61 -15.85 -2.11
N LEU A 442 -8.29 -16.64 -3.12
CA LEU A 442 -9.04 -16.69 -4.37
C LEU A 442 -9.47 -18.13 -4.62
N LYS A 443 -10.68 -18.25 -5.14
CA LYS A 443 -11.33 -19.52 -5.45
C LYS A 443 -11.39 -19.74 -6.95
N ASP A 444 -11.30 -21.00 -7.35
CA ASP A 444 -11.76 -21.47 -8.65
C ASP A 444 -12.58 -22.75 -8.47
N ASN A 445 -13.84 -22.71 -8.92
CA ASN A 445 -14.77 -23.83 -8.92
C ASN A 445 -15.16 -24.29 -10.34
N SER A 446 -14.34 -23.98 -11.36
CA SER A 446 -14.62 -24.31 -12.76
C SER A 446 -14.46 -25.81 -13.12
N SER A 447 -14.39 -26.70 -12.13
CA SER A 447 -14.24 -28.15 -12.37
C SER A 447 -15.43 -28.70 -13.13
N LYS A 448 -15.16 -29.45 -14.21
CA LYS A 448 -16.19 -30.13 -15.01
C LYS A 448 -16.83 -31.30 -14.27
N TYR A 449 -16.14 -31.83 -13.26
CA TYR A 449 -16.59 -32.97 -12.45
C TYR A 449 -17.10 -32.54 -11.07
N LEU A 450 -17.47 -31.26 -10.93
CA LEU A 450 -18.33 -30.61 -9.93
C LEU A 450 -18.16 -31.07 -8.46
N SER A 451 -16.95 -31.45 -8.07
CA SER A 451 -16.71 -32.00 -6.74
C SER A 451 -15.53 -31.40 -6.02
N LEU A 452 -14.57 -30.78 -6.71
CA LEU A 452 -13.36 -30.25 -6.09
C LEU A 452 -13.15 -28.79 -6.51
N ILE A 453 -12.81 -27.97 -5.53
CA ILE A 453 -12.63 -26.52 -5.64
C ILE A 453 -11.18 -26.23 -5.23
N SER A 454 -10.46 -25.47 -6.07
CA SER A 454 -9.12 -24.99 -5.72
C SER A 454 -9.22 -23.65 -5.03
N LEU A 455 -8.66 -23.57 -3.83
CA LEU A 455 -8.50 -22.33 -3.07
C LEU A 455 -7.01 -22.07 -2.94
N THR A 456 -6.56 -20.87 -3.25
CA THR A 456 -5.15 -20.51 -3.06
C THR A 456 -5.06 -19.23 -2.27
N THR A 457 -4.16 -19.23 -1.30
CA THR A 457 -3.97 -18.12 -0.37
C THR A 457 -2.57 -17.53 -0.46
N LEU A 458 -2.47 -16.23 -0.18
CA LEU A 458 -1.23 -15.46 -0.11
C LEU A 458 -1.29 -14.52 1.09
N GLU A 459 -0.17 -14.35 1.79
CA GLU A 459 -0.06 -13.34 2.85
C GLU A 459 0.15 -11.95 2.25
N ILE A 460 -0.47 -10.92 2.83
CA ILE A 460 -0.31 -9.54 2.34
C ILE A 460 1.15 -9.08 2.49
N ASP A 461 1.86 -9.58 3.50
CA ASP A 461 3.28 -9.31 3.77
C ASP A 461 4.19 -9.73 2.59
N ASP A 462 3.83 -10.79 1.85
CA ASP A 462 4.57 -11.25 0.66
C ASP A 462 4.53 -10.23 -0.50
N ILE A 463 3.59 -9.26 -0.44
CA ILE A 463 3.52 -8.13 -1.36
C ILE A 463 4.14 -6.88 -0.72
N GLU A 464 3.78 -6.56 0.52
CA GLU A 464 4.16 -5.29 1.15
C GLU A 464 5.64 -5.21 1.51
N LEU A 465 6.26 -6.28 2.00
CA LEU A 465 7.67 -6.26 2.44
C LEU A 465 8.65 -6.05 1.28
N PRO A 466 8.52 -6.74 0.13
CA PRO A 466 9.36 -6.45 -1.04
C PRO A 466 9.23 -5.00 -1.51
N VAL A 467 8.01 -4.46 -1.58
CA VAL A 467 7.76 -3.07 -1.98
C VAL A 467 8.41 -2.11 -0.99
N LEU A 468 8.22 -2.32 0.31
CA LEU A 468 8.82 -1.50 1.36
C LEU A 468 10.35 -1.48 1.23
N LYS A 469 10.97 -2.66 1.04
CA LYS A 469 12.42 -2.77 0.87
C LYS A 469 12.91 -1.97 -0.34
N THR A 470 12.22 -2.04 -1.47
CA THR A 470 12.58 -1.23 -2.66
C THR A 470 12.45 0.28 -2.39
N SER A 471 11.41 0.70 -1.67
CA SER A 471 11.22 2.11 -1.31
C SER A 471 12.24 2.63 -0.31
N LEU A 472 12.70 1.80 0.63
CA LEU A 472 13.79 2.17 1.54
C LEU A 472 15.11 2.40 0.78
N TYR A 473 15.44 1.55 -0.21
CA TYR A 473 16.60 1.81 -1.08
C TYR A 473 16.45 3.11 -1.87
N MET A 474 15.25 3.41 -2.38
CA MET A 474 14.98 4.70 -3.04
C MET A 474 15.16 5.88 -2.08
N ILE A 475 14.72 5.79 -0.83
CA ILE A 475 14.91 6.85 0.18
C ILE A 475 16.40 7.12 0.40
N ILE A 476 17.22 6.07 0.55
CA ILE A 476 18.68 6.23 0.71
C ILE A 476 19.27 6.97 -0.50
N LEU A 477 18.89 6.59 -1.72
CA LEU A 477 19.33 7.26 -2.94
C LEU A 477 18.85 8.72 -3.02
N ILE A 478 17.63 9.00 -2.58
CA ILE A 478 17.07 10.36 -2.51
C ILE A 478 17.88 11.22 -1.54
N VAL A 479 18.22 10.70 -0.35
CA VAL A 479 19.01 11.45 0.64
C VAL A 479 20.40 11.76 0.10
N ILE A 480 21.08 10.78 -0.48
CA ILE A 480 22.38 10.98 -1.12
C ILE A 480 22.28 11.99 -2.27
N GLY A 481 21.27 11.84 -3.13
CA GLY A 481 21.02 12.74 -4.25
C GLY A 481 20.70 14.17 -3.81
N ALA A 482 19.95 14.36 -2.73
CA ALA A 482 19.62 15.66 -2.15
C ALA A 482 20.87 16.35 -1.57
N VAL A 483 21.76 15.60 -0.91
CA VAL A 483 23.03 16.13 -0.39
C VAL A 483 23.96 16.53 -1.53
N LEU A 484 24.14 15.66 -2.53
CA LEU A 484 25.00 15.94 -3.68
C LEU A 484 24.48 17.12 -4.52
N SER A 485 23.17 17.16 -4.81
CA SER A 485 22.56 18.27 -5.52
C SER A 485 22.65 19.57 -4.72
N GLY A 486 22.38 19.55 -3.41
CA GLY A 486 22.52 20.70 -2.53
C GLY A 486 23.95 21.25 -2.52
N LEU A 487 24.96 20.38 -2.41
CA LEU A 487 26.37 20.76 -2.48
C LEU A 487 26.73 21.35 -3.85
N PHE A 488 26.29 20.72 -4.94
CA PHE A 488 26.55 21.19 -6.30
C PHE A 488 25.91 22.57 -6.56
N ILE A 489 24.65 22.75 -6.17
CA ILE A 489 23.93 24.03 -6.24
C ILE A 489 24.68 25.07 -5.41
N PHE A 490 25.06 24.75 -4.17
CA PHE A 490 25.79 25.67 -3.32
C PHE A 490 27.11 26.11 -3.93
N LEU A 491 27.89 25.22 -4.54
CA LEU A 491 29.15 25.56 -5.20
C LEU A 491 28.94 26.50 -6.40
N ILE A 492 27.96 26.20 -7.28
CA ILE A 492 27.65 27.04 -8.45
C ILE A 492 27.22 28.43 -8.02
N PHE A 493 26.24 28.52 -7.11
CA PHE A 493 25.69 29.80 -6.68
C PHE A 493 26.68 30.58 -5.83
N SER A 494 27.49 29.93 -5.00
CA SER A 494 28.54 30.62 -4.25
C SER A 494 29.55 31.27 -5.18
N ASN A 495 29.98 30.57 -6.24
CA ASN A 495 30.92 31.16 -7.20
C ASN A 495 30.30 32.37 -7.93
N LYS A 496 29.08 32.24 -8.46
CA LYS A 496 28.42 33.30 -9.24
C LYS A 496 27.97 34.50 -8.41
N LEU A 497 27.33 34.27 -7.27
CA LEU A 497 26.71 35.35 -6.47
C LEU A 497 27.70 36.05 -5.54
N ASN A 498 28.88 35.48 -5.29
CA ASN A 498 29.93 36.19 -4.53
C ASN A 498 30.35 37.50 -5.22
N SER A 499 30.32 37.56 -6.54
CA SER A 499 30.61 38.78 -7.31
C SER A 499 29.62 39.92 -7.00
N LEU A 500 28.35 39.62 -6.68
CA LEU A 500 27.39 40.64 -6.23
C LEU A 500 27.77 41.25 -4.88
N VAL A 501 28.31 40.45 -3.96
CA VAL A 501 28.78 40.94 -2.65
C VAL A 501 29.99 41.85 -2.85
N TYR A 502 30.89 41.49 -3.75
CA TYR A 502 32.02 42.33 -4.13
C TYR A 502 31.56 43.67 -4.72
N ASN A 503 30.66 43.65 -5.70
CA ASN A 503 30.11 44.85 -6.33
C ASN A 503 29.40 45.77 -5.31
N SER A 504 28.62 45.17 -4.40
CA SER A 504 27.95 45.91 -3.31
C SER A 504 28.95 46.62 -2.39
N ASN A 505 30.08 45.97 -2.04
CA ASN A 505 31.13 46.60 -1.23
C ASN A 505 31.91 47.69 -1.98
N LEU A 506 32.06 47.54 -3.30
CA LEU A 506 32.68 48.55 -4.16
C LEU A 506 31.82 49.82 -4.20
N ILE A 507 30.52 49.68 -4.48
CA ILE A 507 29.56 50.80 -4.44
C ILE A 507 29.58 51.49 -3.07
N LYS A 508 29.63 50.71 -1.98
CA LYS A 508 29.75 51.26 -0.63
C LYS A 508 31.03 52.09 -0.45
N SER A 509 32.16 51.60 -0.94
CA SER A 509 33.44 52.33 -0.88
C SER A 509 33.37 53.64 -1.68
N MET A 510 32.69 53.63 -2.83
CA MET A 510 32.43 54.84 -3.63
C MET A 510 31.56 55.84 -2.87
N SER A 511 30.49 55.36 -2.19
CA SER A 511 29.63 56.22 -1.37
C SER A 511 30.35 56.85 -0.17
N GLU A 512 31.44 56.23 0.28
CA GLU A 512 32.34 56.77 1.31
C GLU A 512 33.43 57.70 0.73
N GLY A 513 33.37 58.04 -0.56
CA GLY A 513 34.30 58.95 -1.24
C GLY A 513 35.61 58.30 -1.75
N LYS A 514 35.73 56.96 -1.73
CA LYS A 514 36.94 56.24 -2.18
C LYS A 514 36.76 55.75 -3.62
N LEU A 515 37.16 56.56 -4.60
CA LEU A 515 36.97 56.29 -6.05
C LEU A 515 38.14 55.57 -6.73
N THR A 516 39.31 55.48 -6.11
CA THR A 516 40.57 55.02 -6.75
C THR A 516 40.89 53.52 -6.56
N LYS A 517 39.91 52.71 -6.15
CA LYS A 517 40.16 51.30 -5.80
C LYS A 517 40.26 50.45 -7.07
N LYS A 518 41.43 49.84 -7.34
CA LYS A 518 41.62 48.87 -8.44
C LYS A 518 40.64 47.69 -8.30
N ILE A 519 40.01 47.33 -9.41
CA ILE A 519 38.94 46.33 -9.46
C ILE A 519 39.48 45.05 -10.13
N ASN A 520 39.14 43.88 -9.58
CA ASN A 520 39.40 42.60 -10.24
C ASN A 520 38.42 42.38 -11.40
N TYR A 521 38.90 41.87 -12.54
CA TYR A 521 38.07 41.55 -13.71
C TYR A 521 36.84 40.68 -13.36
N PRO A 522 35.71 40.82 -14.09
CA PRO A 522 34.49 40.08 -13.82
C PRO A 522 34.71 38.56 -13.83
N SER A 523 34.07 37.86 -12.89
CA SER A 523 34.16 36.41 -12.72
C SER A 523 33.27 35.62 -13.68
N SER A 524 32.47 36.33 -14.50
CA SER A 524 31.34 35.78 -15.24
C SER A 524 30.96 36.69 -16.41
N LEU A 525 30.34 36.13 -17.46
CA LEU A 525 29.77 36.83 -18.62
C LEU A 525 28.24 36.94 -18.57
N ASP A 526 27.61 36.64 -17.43
CA ASP A 526 26.17 36.82 -17.19
C ASP A 526 25.81 38.23 -16.69
N GLU A 527 24.54 38.48 -16.35
CA GLU A 527 24.05 39.81 -15.91
C GLU A 527 24.81 40.32 -14.68
N VAL A 528 25.27 39.41 -13.80
CA VAL A 528 26.10 39.75 -12.64
C VAL A 528 27.49 40.22 -13.10
N GLY A 529 28.06 39.55 -14.11
CA GLY A 529 29.29 39.96 -14.78
C GLY A 529 29.17 41.34 -15.42
N LEU A 530 28.07 41.60 -16.12
CA LEU A 530 27.81 42.90 -16.77
C LEU A 530 27.75 44.05 -15.75
N ILE A 531 27.08 43.87 -14.62
CA ILE A 531 27.08 44.88 -13.53
C ILE A 531 28.50 45.13 -13.03
N SER A 532 29.30 44.06 -12.88
CA SER A 532 30.71 44.18 -12.46
C SER A 532 31.53 44.99 -13.48
N PHE A 533 31.29 44.74 -14.78
CA PHE A 533 31.93 45.46 -15.88
C PHE A 533 31.51 46.94 -15.90
N SER A 534 30.21 47.25 -15.81
CA SER A 534 29.71 48.63 -15.78
C SER A 534 30.25 49.43 -14.58
N LEU A 535 30.37 48.80 -13.41
CA LEU A 535 30.99 49.44 -12.24
C LEU A 535 32.49 49.68 -12.44
N HIS A 536 33.17 48.80 -13.17
CA HIS A 536 34.58 48.97 -13.47
C HIS A 536 34.82 50.14 -14.41
N SER A 537 34.03 50.25 -15.49
CA SER A 537 34.09 51.39 -16.41
C SER A 537 33.72 52.72 -15.76
N PHE A 538 33.01 52.72 -14.62
CA PHE A 538 32.68 53.95 -13.88
C PHE A 538 33.82 54.46 -12.99
N THR A 539 34.77 53.59 -12.61
CA THR A 539 35.95 53.98 -11.80
C THR A 539 37.19 54.31 -12.60
N GLU A 540 37.23 53.90 -13.87
CA GLU A 540 38.22 54.37 -14.85
C GLU A 540 37.85 55.79 -15.29
#